data_AF-A0A6M1SPR8-F1
#
_entry.id   AF-A0A6M1SPR8-F1
#
_cell.length_a   1.000
_cell.length_b   1.000
_cell.length_c   1.000
_cell.angle_alpha   90.00
_cell.angle_beta   90.00
_cell.angle_gamma   90.00
#
_symmetry.space_group_name_H-M   'P 1'
#
loop_
_entity.id
_entity.type
_entity.pdbx_description
1 polymer ?
#
loop_
_entity_poly.entity_id
_entity_poly.type
_entity_poly.pdbx_seq_one_letter_code
_entity_poly.pdbx_strand_id
1 'polypeptide(L)'
;MRNCGARAPPPIAFGQSTAILAAIALLTKAFGIIASLEHVEEAKRLRLASLLSDAVGWDGLVAGQEIDVNGRDRLVGATDVEELNWLKTGVLFVAAAEMGAVLRGMDDTRIEAVKRFARHFGVAFQTADDLLDLNGSTGELGKDVLKDGSKATLVSLFGANRAHLSCEEHLAHADEALIESGVDAAPIRELVQRLFKKYKAAHP
;
A
#
# COMPACT_ATOMS: atom_id res chain seq x y z
N MET A 1 -2.64 -20.75 -26.32
CA MET A 1 -2.28 -19.71 -25.32
C MET A 1 -3.56 -18.95 -25.00
N ARG A 2 -4.12 -19.15 -23.80
CA ARG A 2 -5.36 -18.47 -23.41
C ARG A 2 -5.00 -17.06 -22.95
N ASN A 3 -5.58 -16.05 -23.59
CA ASN A 3 -5.64 -14.69 -23.09
C ASN A 3 -6.18 -14.73 -21.66
N CYS A 4 -5.34 -14.44 -20.66
CA CYS A 4 -5.79 -14.00 -19.36
C CYS A 4 -6.36 -12.58 -19.54
N GLY A 5 -7.52 -12.47 -20.18
CA GLY A 5 -8.30 -11.24 -20.19
C GLY A 5 -8.63 -10.89 -18.74
N ALA A 6 -8.40 -9.62 -18.37
CA ALA A 6 -8.72 -9.12 -17.04
C ALA A 6 -10.15 -9.52 -16.68
N ARG A 7 -10.33 -10.29 -15.60
CA ARG A 7 -11.67 -10.63 -15.12
C ARG A 7 -12.36 -9.35 -14.67
N ALA A 8 -13.62 -9.20 -15.08
CA ALA A 8 -14.44 -8.09 -14.63
C ALA A 8 -14.48 -8.06 -13.08
N PRO A 9 -14.47 -6.86 -12.46
CA PRO A 9 -14.49 -6.73 -11.02
C PRO A 9 -15.78 -7.32 -10.44
N PRO A 10 -15.77 -7.79 -9.17
CA PRO A 10 -16.86 -8.58 -8.60
C PRO A 10 -18.27 -7.99 -8.76
N PRO A 11 -18.50 -6.66 -8.60
CA PRO A 11 -19.82 -6.09 -8.83
C PRO A 11 -20.31 -6.22 -10.28
N ILE A 12 -19.40 -6.13 -11.26
CA ILE A 12 -19.72 -6.24 -12.69
C ILE A 12 -19.92 -7.71 -13.08
N ALA A 13 -19.20 -8.64 -12.45
CA ALA A 13 -19.27 -10.06 -12.75
C ALA A 13 -20.40 -10.80 -12.01
N PHE A 14 -20.74 -10.38 -10.78
CA PHE A 14 -21.59 -11.15 -9.86
C PHE A 14 -22.64 -10.32 -9.10
N GLY A 15 -22.71 -9.01 -9.38
CA GLY A 15 -23.62 -8.09 -8.70
C GLY A 15 -23.08 -7.52 -7.38
N GLN A 16 -23.62 -6.38 -6.98
CA GLN A 16 -23.16 -5.60 -5.82
C GLN A 16 -23.30 -6.38 -4.50
N SER A 17 -24.42 -7.06 -4.29
CA SER A 17 -24.67 -7.84 -3.06
C SER A 17 -23.62 -8.94 -2.88
N THR A 18 -23.28 -9.67 -3.95
CA THR A 18 -22.25 -10.72 -3.92
C THR A 18 -20.88 -10.13 -3.61
N ALA A 19 -20.55 -8.96 -4.17
CA ALA A 19 -19.28 -8.29 -3.90
C ALA A 19 -19.12 -7.89 -2.42
N ILE A 20 -20.18 -7.34 -1.82
CA ILE A 20 -20.20 -6.97 -0.40
C ILE A 20 -20.03 -8.21 0.49
N LEU A 21 -20.80 -9.27 0.22
CA LEU A 21 -20.70 -10.53 0.98
C LEU A 21 -19.32 -11.18 0.84
N ALA A 22 -18.71 -11.12 -0.34
CA ALA A 22 -17.36 -11.62 -0.54
C ALA A 22 -16.31 -10.85 0.28
N ALA A 23 -16.42 -9.51 0.33
CA ALA A 23 -15.53 -8.69 1.15
C ALA A 23 -15.65 -9.03 2.64
N ILE A 24 -16.87 -9.15 3.16
CA ILE A 24 -17.14 -9.58 4.55
C ILE A 24 -16.54 -10.96 4.80
N ALA A 25 -16.83 -11.94 3.94
CA ALA A 25 -16.33 -13.31 4.10
C ALA A 25 -14.80 -13.39 4.11
N LEU A 26 -14.12 -12.66 3.20
CA LEU A 26 -12.66 -12.67 3.11
C LEU A 26 -12.02 -11.99 4.33
N LEU A 27 -12.56 -10.85 4.77
CA LEU A 27 -12.05 -10.17 5.97
C LEU A 27 -12.24 -11.03 7.22
N THR A 28 -13.42 -11.60 7.43
CA THR A 28 -13.67 -12.52 8.55
C THR A 28 -12.77 -13.76 8.47
N LYS A 29 -12.53 -14.28 7.27
CA LYS A 29 -11.61 -15.42 7.07
C LYS A 29 -10.17 -15.09 7.45
N ALA A 30 -9.70 -13.86 7.24
CA ALA A 30 -8.35 -13.44 7.64
C ALA A 30 -8.14 -13.58 9.16
N PHE A 31 -9.10 -13.13 9.98
CA PHE A 31 -9.06 -13.35 11.43
C PHE A 31 -9.12 -14.84 11.80
N GLY A 32 -9.95 -15.62 11.10
CA GLY A 32 -10.02 -17.07 11.27
C GLY A 32 -8.68 -17.77 10.97
N ILE A 33 -7.94 -17.30 9.95
CA ILE A 33 -6.60 -17.81 9.63
C ILE A 33 -5.65 -17.54 10.81
N ILE A 34 -5.59 -16.31 11.33
CA ILE A 34 -4.75 -15.94 12.47
C ILE A 34 -5.07 -16.81 13.70
N ALA A 35 -6.35 -16.97 14.01
CA ALA A 35 -6.79 -17.78 15.15
C ALA A 35 -6.38 -19.27 15.01
N SER A 36 -6.38 -19.79 13.78
CA SER A 36 -6.06 -21.19 13.47
C SER A 36 -4.56 -21.53 13.45
N LEU A 37 -3.66 -20.58 13.73
CA LEU A 37 -2.21 -20.82 13.76
C LEU A 37 -1.79 -21.60 15.03
N GLU A 38 -2.01 -22.92 15.04
CA GLU A 38 -1.77 -23.80 16.20
C GLU A 38 -0.32 -23.77 16.74
N HIS A 39 0.65 -23.50 15.88
CA HIS A 39 2.08 -23.44 16.24
C HIS A 39 2.55 -22.04 16.67
N VAL A 40 1.64 -21.07 16.77
CA VAL A 40 1.95 -19.69 17.19
C VAL A 40 1.34 -19.44 18.57
N GLU A 41 2.16 -18.92 19.48
CA GLU A 41 1.74 -18.55 20.84
C GLU A 41 0.48 -17.68 20.83
N GLU A 42 -0.43 -17.91 21.79
CA GLU A 42 -1.69 -17.18 21.89
C GLU A 42 -1.50 -15.67 21.95
N ALA A 43 -0.51 -15.20 22.70
CA ALA A 43 -0.17 -13.77 22.79
C ALA A 43 0.24 -13.18 21.42
N LYS A 44 0.99 -13.94 20.61
CA LYS A 44 1.34 -13.52 19.24
C LYS A 44 0.11 -13.51 18.35
N ARG A 45 -0.74 -14.54 18.39
CA ARG A 45 -2.01 -14.57 17.62
C ARG A 45 -2.93 -13.39 17.96
N LEU A 46 -3.05 -13.05 19.24
CA LEU A 46 -3.81 -11.88 19.70
C LEU A 46 -3.21 -10.58 19.15
N ARG A 47 -1.88 -10.41 19.23
CA ARG A 47 -1.18 -9.25 18.65
C ARG A 47 -1.43 -9.15 17.15
N LEU A 48 -1.34 -10.24 16.40
CA LEU A 48 -1.62 -10.27 14.96
C LEU A 48 -3.07 -9.86 14.66
N ALA A 49 -4.05 -10.36 15.42
CA ALA A 49 -5.45 -9.98 15.25
C ALA A 49 -5.67 -8.49 15.53
N SER A 50 -5.03 -7.93 16.57
CA SER A 50 -5.05 -6.49 16.86
C SER A 50 -4.48 -5.68 15.70
N LEU A 51 -3.27 -6.03 15.23
CA LEU A 51 -2.62 -5.33 14.11
C LEU A 51 -3.48 -5.32 12.85
N LEU A 52 -4.10 -6.45 12.52
CA LEU A 52 -5.02 -6.51 11.37
C LEU A 52 -6.26 -5.65 11.60
N SER A 53 -6.86 -5.71 12.79
CA SER A 53 -8.03 -4.92 13.17
C SER A 53 -7.75 -3.42 13.08
N ASP A 54 -6.61 -2.97 13.60
CA ASP A 54 -6.23 -1.56 13.58
C ASP A 54 -5.98 -1.09 12.14
N ALA A 55 -5.31 -1.90 11.33
CA ALA A 55 -4.99 -1.56 9.95
C ALA A 55 -6.22 -1.52 9.04
N VAL A 56 -7.21 -2.41 9.22
CA VAL A 56 -8.43 -2.44 8.41
C VAL A 56 -9.60 -1.68 9.03
N GLY A 57 -9.46 -1.24 10.27
CA GLY A 57 -10.54 -0.71 11.09
C GLY A 57 -10.84 0.76 10.81
N TRP A 58 -11.60 1.35 11.75
CA TRP A 58 -12.15 2.70 11.67
C TRP A 58 -11.08 3.76 11.35
N ASP A 59 -9.96 3.74 12.08
CA ASP A 59 -8.86 4.71 11.92
C ASP A 59 -7.80 4.28 10.88
N GLY A 60 -8.02 3.18 10.17
CA GLY A 60 -7.10 2.62 9.18
C GLY A 60 -7.64 2.70 7.76
N LEU A 61 -7.67 1.54 7.08
CA LEU A 61 -8.14 1.41 5.70
C LEU A 61 -9.52 2.02 5.48
N VAL A 62 -10.46 1.85 6.42
CA VAL A 62 -11.83 2.37 6.26
C VAL A 62 -11.84 3.90 6.21
N ALA A 63 -11.09 4.58 7.09
CA ALA A 63 -10.94 6.04 7.02
C ALA A 63 -10.33 6.47 5.68
N GLY A 64 -9.27 5.78 5.22
CA GLY A 64 -8.65 6.05 3.93
C GLY A 64 -9.64 5.92 2.77
N GLN A 65 -10.44 4.84 2.74
CA GLN A 65 -11.45 4.63 1.70
C GLN A 65 -12.59 5.66 1.76
N GLU A 66 -13.00 6.08 2.95
CA GLU A 66 -14.04 7.12 3.12
C GLU A 66 -13.56 8.46 2.57
N ILE A 67 -12.33 8.86 2.87
CA ILE A 67 -11.70 10.06 2.28
C ILE A 67 -11.59 9.91 0.76
N ASP A 68 -11.23 8.73 0.26
CA ASP A 68 -11.08 8.44 -1.17
C ASP A 68 -12.39 8.56 -1.97
N VAL A 69 -13.52 8.19 -1.36
CA VAL A 69 -14.84 8.17 -2.01
C VAL A 69 -15.59 9.48 -1.81
N ASN A 70 -15.59 10.02 -0.60
CA ASN A 70 -16.46 11.15 -0.21
C ASN A 70 -15.69 12.42 0.17
N GLY A 71 -14.35 12.33 0.33
CA GLY A 71 -13.52 13.40 0.89
C GLY A 71 -12.52 14.04 -0.09
N ARG A 72 -12.40 13.55 -1.32
CA ARG A 72 -11.33 13.97 -2.25
C ARG A 72 -11.31 15.46 -2.56
N ASP A 73 -12.48 16.09 -2.65
CA ASP A 73 -12.58 17.54 -2.95
C ASP A 73 -11.99 18.42 -1.83
N ARG A 74 -11.70 17.84 -0.66
CA ARG A 74 -11.12 18.53 0.49
C ARG A 74 -9.60 18.36 0.57
N LEU A 75 -9.00 17.55 -0.30
CA LEU A 75 -7.55 17.35 -0.35
C LEU A 75 -6.91 18.56 -1.05
N VAL A 76 -6.36 19.48 -0.27
CA VAL A 76 -5.85 20.77 -0.76
C VAL A 76 -4.32 20.85 -0.73
N GLY A 77 -3.66 19.96 0.02
CA GLY A 77 -2.21 19.94 0.17
C GLY A 77 -1.60 18.55 0.04
N ALA A 78 -0.26 18.54 -0.04
CA ALA A 78 0.52 17.30 -0.10
C ALA A 78 0.34 16.44 1.16
N THR A 79 0.23 17.07 2.33
CA THR A 79 -0.01 16.37 3.59
C THR A 79 -1.32 15.58 3.59
N ASP A 80 -2.40 16.13 3.02
CA ASP A 80 -3.70 15.45 2.94
C ASP A 80 -3.61 14.22 2.01
N VAL A 81 -2.88 14.35 0.90
CA VAL A 81 -2.65 13.26 -0.06
C VAL A 81 -1.76 12.18 0.55
N GLU A 82 -0.73 12.57 1.32
CA GLU A 82 0.13 11.63 2.06
C GLU A 82 -0.66 10.88 3.13
N GLU A 83 -1.54 11.56 3.86
CA GLU A 83 -2.42 10.94 4.85
C GLU A 83 -3.39 9.94 4.19
N LEU A 84 -4.03 10.34 3.08
CA LEU A 84 -4.86 9.43 2.31
C LEU A 84 -4.07 8.19 1.85
N ASN A 85 -2.89 8.39 1.27
CA ASN A 85 -2.05 7.29 0.78
C ASN A 85 -1.59 6.38 1.93
N TRP A 86 -1.27 6.96 3.08
CA TRP A 86 -0.95 6.23 4.29
C TRP A 86 -2.12 5.35 4.73
N LEU A 87 -3.32 5.91 4.89
CA LEU A 87 -4.50 5.17 5.35
C LEU A 87 -4.99 4.14 4.33
N LYS A 88 -4.91 4.43 3.03
CA LYS A 88 -5.42 3.55 1.98
C LYS A 88 -4.48 2.37 1.68
N THR A 89 -3.18 2.62 1.74
CA THR A 89 -2.16 1.70 1.22
C THR A 89 -1.07 1.41 2.26
N GLY A 90 -0.57 2.44 2.94
CA GLY A 90 0.54 2.34 3.90
C GLY A 90 0.24 1.46 5.12
N VAL A 91 -0.93 1.63 5.76
CA VAL A 91 -1.30 0.88 6.97
C VAL A 91 -1.29 -0.63 6.77
N LEU A 92 -1.71 -1.11 5.59
CA LEU A 92 -1.72 -2.54 5.26
C LEU A 92 -0.32 -3.08 4.98
N PHE A 93 0.55 -2.31 4.31
CA PHE A 93 1.96 -2.70 4.13
C PHE A 93 2.68 -2.83 5.47
N VAL A 94 2.47 -1.86 6.36
CA VAL A 94 3.06 -1.87 7.70
C VAL A 94 2.53 -3.03 8.53
N ALA A 95 1.21 -3.25 8.53
CA ALA A 95 0.62 -4.39 9.23
C ALA A 95 1.18 -5.72 8.72
N ALA A 96 1.22 -5.93 7.40
CA ALA A 96 1.74 -7.17 6.83
C ALA A 96 3.21 -7.42 7.21
N ALA A 97 4.06 -6.39 7.14
CA ALA A 97 5.47 -6.50 7.48
C ALA A 97 5.68 -6.70 9.00
N GLU A 98 4.99 -5.94 9.84
CA GLU A 98 5.04 -6.08 11.30
C GLU A 98 4.55 -7.46 11.75
N MET A 99 3.45 -7.97 11.17
CA MET A 99 2.94 -9.30 11.46
C MET A 99 3.99 -10.38 11.15
N GLY A 100 4.73 -10.26 10.04
CA GLY A 100 5.86 -11.13 9.71
C GLY A 100 6.99 -11.07 10.76
N ALA A 101 7.33 -9.86 11.23
CA ALA A 101 8.36 -9.67 12.24
C ALA A 101 7.96 -10.24 13.62
N VAL A 102 6.70 -10.07 14.01
CA VAL A 102 6.12 -10.66 15.23
C VAL A 102 6.14 -12.19 15.18
N LEU A 103 5.77 -12.77 14.03
CA LEU A 103 5.84 -14.22 13.81
C LEU A 103 7.28 -14.74 13.91
N ARG A 104 8.26 -13.95 13.46
CA ARG A 104 9.68 -14.28 13.57
C ARG A 104 10.24 -14.13 14.98
N GLY A 105 9.51 -13.49 15.90
CA GLY A 105 9.96 -13.23 17.26
C GLY A 105 11.07 -12.17 17.33
N MET A 106 11.02 -11.17 16.44
CA MET A 106 11.93 -10.04 16.47
C MET A 106 11.66 -9.16 17.69
N ASP A 107 12.70 -8.51 18.22
CA ASP A 107 12.56 -7.49 19.25
C ASP A 107 11.94 -6.19 18.70
N ASP A 108 11.51 -5.30 19.59
CA ASP A 108 10.80 -4.08 19.22
C ASP A 108 11.64 -3.11 18.36
N THR A 109 12.95 -3.05 18.59
CA THR A 109 13.86 -2.21 17.79
C THR A 109 13.87 -2.69 16.34
N ARG A 110 14.01 -4.00 16.14
CA ARG A 110 14.00 -4.58 14.78
C ARG A 110 12.63 -4.53 14.14
N ILE A 111 11.56 -4.69 14.92
CA ILE A 111 10.18 -4.49 14.44
C ILE A 111 9.99 -3.05 13.93
N GLU A 112 10.48 -2.04 14.64
CA GLU A 112 10.36 -0.65 14.20
C GLU A 112 11.13 -0.38 12.90
N ALA A 113 12.29 -1.02 12.71
CA ALA A 113 13.01 -0.98 11.43
C ALA A 113 12.19 -1.63 10.29
N VAL A 114 11.53 -2.76 10.53
CA VAL A 114 10.60 -3.37 9.55
C VAL A 114 9.43 -2.44 9.22
N LYS A 115 8.86 -1.78 10.22
CA LYS A 115 7.78 -0.80 10.02
C LYS A 115 8.25 0.39 9.19
N ARG A 116 9.46 0.92 9.46
CA ARG A 116 10.09 1.98 8.64
C ARG A 116 10.28 1.53 7.20
N PHE A 117 10.80 0.32 6.96
CA PHE A 117 10.89 -0.26 5.62
C PHE A 117 9.52 -0.23 4.92
N ALA A 118 8.49 -0.76 5.58
CA ALA A 118 7.15 -0.86 4.99
C ALA A 118 6.49 0.51 4.75
N ARG A 119 6.74 1.51 5.60
CA ARG A 119 6.30 2.90 5.39
C ARG A 119 6.90 3.49 4.12
N HIS A 120 8.24 3.45 4.01
CA HIS A 120 8.92 3.99 2.83
C HIS A 120 8.56 3.21 1.56
N PHE A 121 8.50 1.89 1.64
CA PHE A 121 8.07 1.04 0.54
C PHE A 121 6.64 1.38 0.06
N GLY A 122 5.69 1.56 0.99
CA GLY A 122 4.31 1.90 0.66
C GLY A 122 4.18 3.24 -0.06
N VAL A 123 4.94 4.26 0.37
CA VAL A 123 4.99 5.57 -0.31
C VAL A 123 5.57 5.42 -1.71
N ALA A 124 6.72 4.76 -1.86
CA ALA A 124 7.32 4.51 -3.17
C ALA A 124 6.36 3.76 -4.10
N PHE A 125 5.64 2.76 -3.58
CA PHE A 125 4.71 1.95 -4.35
C PHE A 125 3.56 2.79 -4.91
N GLN A 126 2.94 3.64 -4.08
CA GLN A 126 1.86 4.51 -4.53
C GLN A 126 2.35 5.60 -5.51
N THR A 127 3.51 6.18 -5.25
CA THR A 127 4.11 7.19 -6.14
C THR A 127 4.45 6.60 -7.51
N ALA A 128 4.98 5.37 -7.55
CA ALA A 128 5.26 4.67 -8.80
C ALA A 128 3.98 4.33 -9.57
N ASP A 129 2.90 3.92 -8.88
CA ASP A 129 1.59 3.65 -9.48
C ASP A 129 0.99 4.92 -10.10
N ASP A 130 0.99 6.04 -9.35
CA ASP A 130 0.50 7.33 -9.84
C ASP A 130 1.33 7.86 -11.03
N LEU A 131 2.65 7.61 -11.07
CA LEU A 131 3.52 7.96 -12.21
C LEU A 131 3.23 7.10 -13.45
N LEU A 132 2.95 5.82 -13.27
CA LEU A 132 2.59 4.91 -14.37
C LEU A 132 1.22 5.28 -14.96
N ASP A 133 0.27 5.67 -14.12
CA ASP A 133 -1.05 6.14 -14.53
C ASP A 133 -0.96 7.44 -15.35
N LEU A 134 -0.08 8.37 -14.97
CA LEU A 134 0.16 9.60 -15.73
C LEU A 134 0.70 9.33 -17.14
N ASN A 135 1.71 8.45 -17.26
CA ASN A 135 2.33 8.13 -18.54
C ASN A 135 1.42 7.35 -19.49
N GLY A 136 0.39 6.66 -18.96
CA GLY A 136 -0.64 5.98 -19.75
C GLY A 136 -1.67 6.94 -20.37
N SER A 137 -1.83 8.14 -19.82
CA SER A 137 -2.63 9.22 -20.41
C SER A 137 -1.74 10.09 -21.28
N THR A 138 -1.80 9.90 -22.60
CA THR A 138 -1.11 10.75 -23.57
C THR A 138 -1.49 12.22 -23.40
N GLY A 139 -0.55 13.08 -22.96
CA GLY A 139 -0.65 14.53 -23.14
C GLY A 139 -0.17 15.35 -21.93
N GLU A 140 0.81 16.20 -22.19
CA GLU A 140 1.32 17.28 -21.34
C GLU A 140 0.29 17.88 -20.38
N LEU A 141 0.44 17.68 -19.06
CA LEU A 141 -0.41 18.35 -18.09
C LEU A 141 0.38 18.76 -16.85
N GLY A 142 0.93 19.97 -16.89
CA GLY A 142 1.72 20.54 -15.81
C GLY A 142 1.02 21.60 -14.96
N LYS A 143 -0.19 22.09 -15.31
CA LYS A 143 -0.80 23.20 -14.55
C LYS A 143 -2.32 23.20 -14.37
N ASP A 144 -3.10 22.40 -15.12
CA ASP A 144 -4.58 22.45 -15.05
C ASP A 144 -5.25 21.16 -14.52
N VAL A 145 -4.49 20.13 -14.14
CA VAL A 145 -5.00 18.85 -13.58
C VAL A 145 -5.93 19.08 -12.38
N LEU A 146 -5.56 20.01 -11.49
CA LEU A 146 -6.34 20.32 -10.28
C LEU A 146 -7.67 21.07 -10.55
N LYS A 147 -7.90 21.61 -11.76
CA LYS A 147 -9.12 22.37 -12.06
C LYS A 147 -10.29 21.51 -12.57
N ASP A 148 -10.01 20.34 -13.12
CA ASP A 148 -11.01 19.52 -13.82
C ASP A 148 -11.52 18.30 -13.01
N GLY A 149 -11.37 18.32 -11.68
CA GLY A 149 -11.84 17.23 -10.82
C GLY A 149 -11.05 15.91 -11.00
N SER A 150 -9.83 16.00 -11.52
CA SER A 150 -8.96 14.83 -11.64
C SER A 150 -8.29 14.49 -10.30
N LYS A 151 -7.97 13.19 -10.11
CA LYS A 151 -7.49 12.61 -8.84
C LYS A 151 -6.28 13.38 -8.30
N ALA A 152 -6.41 14.02 -7.13
CA ALA A 152 -5.29 14.65 -6.44
C ALA A 152 -4.26 13.58 -6.01
N THR A 153 -3.06 13.66 -6.57
CA THR A 153 -1.91 12.80 -6.29
C THR A 153 -0.65 13.63 -6.06
N LEU A 154 0.37 13.02 -5.45
CA LEU A 154 1.69 13.67 -5.31
C LEU A 154 2.26 14.09 -6.66
N VAL A 155 2.01 13.28 -7.70
CA VAL A 155 2.41 13.59 -9.08
C VAL A 155 1.69 14.84 -9.59
N SER A 156 0.38 14.99 -9.37
CA SER A 156 -0.36 16.19 -9.78
C SER A 156 0.07 17.46 -9.05
N LEU A 157 0.53 17.33 -7.79
CA LEU A 157 0.94 18.45 -6.95
C LEU A 157 2.38 18.90 -7.23
N PHE A 158 3.28 17.96 -7.48
CA PHE A 158 4.72 18.21 -7.56
C PHE A 158 5.33 18.04 -8.96
N GLY A 159 4.58 17.42 -9.89
CA GLY A 159 5.05 17.05 -11.21
C GLY A 159 5.84 15.73 -11.23
N ALA A 160 5.90 15.11 -12.42
CA ALA A 160 6.48 13.77 -12.61
C ALA A 160 7.94 13.66 -12.16
N ASN A 161 8.79 14.65 -12.47
CA ASN A 161 10.21 14.62 -12.11
C ASN A 161 10.42 14.58 -10.59
N ARG A 162 9.69 15.40 -9.83
CA ARG A 162 9.83 15.45 -8.38
C ARG A 162 9.25 14.20 -7.71
N ALA A 163 8.15 13.67 -8.24
CA ALA A 163 7.60 12.40 -7.80
C ALA A 163 8.56 11.22 -8.07
N HIS A 164 9.25 11.20 -9.21
CA HIS A 164 10.26 10.18 -9.52
C HIS A 164 11.42 10.23 -8.51
N LEU A 165 11.98 11.41 -8.24
CA LEU A 165 13.05 11.57 -7.25
C LEU A 165 12.60 11.11 -5.86
N SER A 166 11.40 11.52 -5.43
CA SER A 166 10.82 11.08 -4.16
C SER A 166 10.65 9.55 -4.09
N CYS A 167 10.22 8.92 -5.19
CA CYS A 167 10.12 7.46 -5.25
C CYS A 167 11.48 6.78 -5.05
N GLU A 168 12.54 7.24 -5.71
CA GLU A 168 13.89 6.69 -5.53
C GLU A 168 14.43 6.92 -4.11
N GLU A 169 14.19 8.09 -3.51
CA GLU A 169 14.56 8.40 -2.13
C GLU A 169 13.87 7.45 -1.14
N HIS A 170 12.56 7.22 -1.31
CA HIS A 170 11.83 6.27 -0.48
C HIS A 170 12.31 4.83 -0.69
N LEU A 171 12.68 4.42 -1.90
CA LEU A 171 13.27 3.09 -2.14
C LEU A 171 14.63 2.93 -1.43
N ALA A 172 15.46 3.96 -1.44
CA ALA A 172 16.74 3.94 -0.73
C ALA A 172 16.54 3.83 0.80
N HIS A 173 15.67 4.66 1.37
CA HIS A 173 15.36 4.59 2.81
C HIS A 173 14.68 3.29 3.23
N ALA A 174 13.85 2.71 2.35
CA ALA A 174 13.31 1.38 2.59
C ALA A 174 14.46 0.36 2.69
N ASP A 175 15.41 0.37 1.75
CA ASP A 175 16.54 -0.56 1.75
C ASP A 175 17.43 -0.42 3.00
N GLU A 176 17.71 0.80 3.43
CA GLU A 176 18.44 1.10 4.67
C GLU A 176 17.72 0.49 5.89
N ALA A 177 16.41 0.76 6.03
CA ALA A 177 15.62 0.22 7.13
C ALA A 177 15.50 -1.31 7.08
N LEU A 178 15.50 -1.91 5.89
CA LEU A 178 15.52 -3.35 5.71
C LEU A 178 16.84 -3.95 6.21
N ILE A 179 17.98 -3.32 5.90
CA ILE A 179 19.29 -3.73 6.43
C ILE A 179 19.29 -3.62 7.97
N GLU A 180 18.83 -2.49 8.51
CA GLU A 180 18.76 -2.25 9.96
C GLU A 180 17.88 -3.28 10.70
N SER A 181 16.83 -3.78 10.05
CA SER A 181 15.96 -4.80 10.63
C SER A 181 16.65 -6.15 10.87
N GLY A 182 17.79 -6.38 10.22
CA GLY A 182 18.51 -7.66 10.25
C GLY A 182 17.71 -8.83 9.62
N VAL A 183 16.70 -8.53 8.81
CA VAL A 183 16.03 -9.51 7.94
C VAL A 183 16.95 -9.81 6.75
N ASP A 184 16.90 -11.04 6.23
CA ASP A 184 17.57 -11.33 4.96
C ASP A 184 16.96 -10.47 3.85
N ALA A 185 17.73 -9.49 3.39
CA ALA A 185 17.27 -8.51 2.43
C ALA A 185 17.11 -9.08 1.01
N ALA A 186 17.77 -10.19 0.67
CA ALA A 186 17.83 -10.66 -0.72
C ALA A 186 16.44 -11.01 -1.31
N PRO A 187 15.59 -11.83 -0.64
CA PRO A 187 14.26 -12.14 -1.17
C PRO A 187 13.33 -10.92 -1.25
N ILE A 188 13.45 -10.00 -0.30
CA ILE A 188 12.64 -8.78 -0.25
C ILE A 188 13.07 -7.82 -1.37
N ARG A 189 14.37 -7.64 -1.60
CA ARG A 189 14.90 -6.86 -2.73
C ARG A 189 14.45 -7.44 -4.07
N GLU A 190 14.45 -8.76 -4.23
CA GLU A 190 13.95 -9.40 -5.44
C GLU A 190 12.45 -9.12 -5.67
N LEU A 191 11.63 -9.16 -4.60
CA LEU A 191 10.23 -8.77 -4.67
C LEU A 191 10.08 -7.29 -5.09
N VAL A 192 10.81 -6.38 -4.45
CA VAL A 192 10.80 -4.94 -4.76
C VAL A 192 11.19 -4.72 -6.23
N GLN A 193 12.27 -5.33 -6.71
CA GLN A 193 12.69 -5.23 -8.11
C GLN A 193 11.60 -5.70 -9.08
N ARG A 194 10.91 -6.81 -8.77
CA ARG A 194 9.81 -7.31 -9.61
C ARG A 194 8.62 -6.36 -9.65
N LEU A 195 8.24 -5.79 -8.50
CA LEU A 195 7.12 -4.86 -8.40
C LEU A 195 7.40 -3.54 -9.14
N PHE A 196 8.62 -3.01 -9.03
CA PHE A 196 9.01 -1.74 -9.65
C PHE A 196 9.53 -1.89 -11.09
N LYS A 197 9.53 -3.10 -11.66
CA LYS A 197 10.09 -3.38 -13.00
C LYS A 197 9.50 -2.47 -14.08
N LYS A 198 8.18 -2.28 -14.10
CA LYS A 198 7.50 -1.43 -15.10
C LYS A 198 7.83 0.04 -14.91
N TYR A 199 7.84 0.50 -13.67
CA TYR A 199 8.19 1.86 -13.31
C TYR A 199 9.63 2.22 -13.74
N LYS A 200 10.61 1.34 -13.45
CA LYS A 200 12.01 1.55 -13.87
C LYS A 200 12.20 1.51 -15.38
N ALA A 201 11.40 0.72 -16.10
CA ALA A 201 11.44 0.71 -17.56
C ALA A 201 10.92 2.02 -18.18
N ALA A 202 10.03 2.74 -17.48
CA ALA A 202 9.49 4.02 -17.91
C ALA A 202 10.34 5.23 -17.44
N HIS A 203 11.21 5.06 -16.44
CA HIS A 203 12.05 6.09 -15.84
C HIS A 203 13.47 5.54 -15.60
N PRO A 204 14.32 5.51 -16.65
CA PRO A 204 15.67 4.94 -16.60
C PRO A 204 16.70 5.82 -15.88
#